data_AF-A0A950VKX5-F1
#
_entry.id   AF-A0A950VKX5-F1
#
_cell.length_a   1.000
_cell.length_b   1.000
_cell.length_c   1.000
_cell.angle_alpha   90.00
_cell.angle_beta   90.00
_cell.angle_gamma   90.00
#
_symmetry.space_group_name_H-M   'P 1'
#
loop_
_entity.id
_entity.type
_entity.pdbx_description
1 polymer ?
#
loop_
_entity_poly.entity_id
_entity_poly.type
_entity_poly.pdbx_seq_one_letter_code
_entity_poly.pdbx_strand_id
1 'polypeptide(L)'
;MVKQLANDVGLVWFRVGDLRLADNPALAAALADGLVVPFFAWTPTEDGAWAPGAASRWWLHHSLAELAHALEQCGSRLILRRGASTSQVLASLVAETGATRLYFNRGYTPAERSSEASIEHIQVRAISSNARLLVEPSEVRRQGEAPFRVFSAFWRSTAPYIPVATPRPAPGRIAGPLNWPGSESLQALGLLPVPDWAAGLRSTWRPGEPAALRALEHFLDSALPRYQPERDLPDRDATSRLSPYLHFGEVGPRQVWFGLQ
;
A
#
# COMPACT_ATOMS: atom_id res chain seq x y z
N MET A 1 9.20 23.25 -31.57
CA MET A 1 9.46 21.79 -31.62
C MET A 1 8.58 21.14 -30.57
N VAL A 2 7.35 20.77 -30.95
CA VAL A 2 6.40 20.12 -30.04
C VAL A 2 6.94 18.73 -29.78
N LYS A 3 7.47 18.47 -28.58
CA LYS A 3 7.76 17.10 -28.16
C LYS A 3 6.45 16.34 -28.26
N GLN A 4 6.39 15.42 -29.21
CA GLN A 4 5.38 14.39 -29.28
C GLN A 4 5.46 13.66 -27.94
N LEU A 5 4.58 14.03 -26.99
CA LEU A 5 4.32 13.25 -25.79
C LEU A 5 3.68 11.96 -26.29
N ALA A 6 4.52 11.03 -26.75
CA ALA A 6 4.13 9.65 -26.84
C ALA A 6 3.60 9.27 -25.46
N ASN A 7 2.43 8.65 -25.43
CA ASN A 7 1.74 8.08 -24.28
C ASN A 7 2.68 7.21 -23.43
N ASP A 8 3.57 7.79 -22.64
CA ASP A 8 4.50 7.04 -21.81
C ASP A 8 3.73 6.53 -20.60
N VAL A 9 3.44 5.24 -20.64
CA VAL A 9 2.66 4.55 -19.62
C VAL A 9 3.60 4.20 -18.47
N GLY A 10 3.25 4.64 -17.27
CA GLY A 10 3.86 4.19 -16.02
C GLY A 10 3.02 3.08 -15.38
N LEU A 11 3.66 2.01 -14.94
CA LEU A 11 3.01 0.99 -14.11
C LEU A 11 3.10 1.40 -12.64
N VAL A 12 1.99 1.38 -11.91
CA VAL A 12 1.97 1.57 -10.45
C VAL A 12 1.65 0.23 -9.80
N TRP A 13 2.64 -0.35 -9.12
CA TRP A 13 2.52 -1.63 -8.43
C TRP A 13 2.01 -1.41 -7.00
N PHE A 14 0.73 -1.72 -6.80
CA PHE A 14 0.10 -1.81 -5.48
C PHE A 14 0.42 -3.16 -4.83
N ARG A 15 0.63 -3.14 -3.52
CA ARG A 15 1.04 -4.28 -2.69
C ARG A 15 0.28 -4.25 -1.37
N VAL A 16 0.36 -5.35 -0.61
CA VAL A 16 -0.03 -5.31 0.80
C VAL A 16 0.84 -4.26 1.50
N GLY A 17 0.23 -3.21 2.06
CA GLY A 17 0.92 -2.12 2.75
C GLY A 17 0.83 -0.76 2.04
N ASP A 18 0.14 -0.66 0.91
CA ASP A 18 -0.14 0.63 0.25
C ASP A 18 -1.45 0.68 -0.54
N LEU A 19 -2.49 -0.07 -0.11
CA LEU A 19 -3.80 -0.15 -0.77
C LEU A 19 -4.67 1.10 -0.51
N ARG A 20 -4.16 2.28 -0.91
CA ARG A 20 -4.81 3.59 -0.77
C ARG A 20 -4.43 4.54 -1.90
N LEU A 21 -5.27 5.53 -2.17
CA LEU A 21 -4.99 6.59 -3.14
C LEU A 21 -4.45 7.87 -2.47
N ALA A 22 -4.93 8.21 -1.28
CA ALA A 22 -4.42 9.36 -0.53
C ALA A 22 -3.03 9.08 0.04
N ASP A 23 -2.19 10.11 0.09
CA ASP A 23 -0.81 10.04 0.61
C ASP A 23 -0.03 8.80 0.12
N ASN A 24 -0.18 8.45 -1.16
CA ASN A 24 0.54 7.37 -1.83
C ASN A 24 1.65 7.96 -2.72
N PRO A 25 2.93 7.92 -2.30
CA PRO A 25 4.02 8.55 -3.04
C PRO A 25 4.36 7.91 -4.38
N ALA A 26 4.28 6.59 -4.50
CA ALA A 26 4.47 5.93 -5.78
C ALA A 26 3.42 6.36 -6.81
N LEU A 27 2.15 6.38 -6.40
CA LEU A 27 1.06 6.86 -7.27
C LEU A 27 1.26 8.33 -7.65
N ALA A 28 1.58 9.20 -6.69
CA ALA A 28 1.78 10.62 -6.95
C ALA A 28 2.98 10.89 -7.89
N ALA A 29 4.05 10.10 -7.78
CA ALA A 29 5.19 10.18 -8.71
C ALA A 29 4.78 9.75 -10.13
N ALA A 30 4.02 8.67 -10.28
CA ALA A 30 3.55 8.21 -11.58
C ALA A 30 2.61 9.22 -12.26
N LEU A 31 1.71 9.86 -11.49
CA LEU A 31 0.79 10.87 -12.01
C LEU A 31 1.49 12.15 -12.50
N ALA A 32 2.68 12.46 -11.97
CA ALA A 32 3.48 13.57 -12.46
C ALA A 32 4.11 13.30 -13.84
N ASP A 33 4.18 12.03 -14.23
CA ASP A 33 4.95 11.57 -15.38
C ASP A 33 4.11 11.19 -16.61
N GLY A 34 2.82 10.89 -16.45
CA GLY A 34 1.93 10.65 -17.58
C GLY A 34 0.75 9.72 -17.30
N LEU A 35 0.51 8.79 -18.23
CA LEU A 35 -0.56 7.80 -18.13
C LEU A 35 -0.18 6.71 -17.15
N VAL A 36 -1.13 6.24 -16.37
CA VAL A 36 -0.88 5.29 -15.28
C VAL A 36 -1.71 4.02 -15.48
N VAL A 37 -1.07 2.87 -15.31
CA VAL A 37 -1.73 1.57 -15.16
C VAL A 37 -1.46 1.04 -13.75
N PRO A 38 -2.43 1.18 -12.84
CA PRO A 38 -2.41 0.53 -11.54
C PRO A 38 -2.51 -0.99 -11.68
N PHE A 39 -1.66 -1.74 -10.98
CA PHE A 39 -1.77 -3.19 -10.94
C PHE A 39 -1.44 -3.78 -9.57
N PHE A 40 -1.99 -4.96 -9.31
CA PHE A 40 -1.66 -5.81 -8.17
C PHE A 40 -1.29 -7.20 -8.68
N ALA A 41 -0.15 -7.71 -8.22
CA ALA A 41 0.35 -9.04 -8.56
C ALA A 41 0.13 -9.99 -7.37
N TRP A 42 -0.63 -11.06 -7.60
CA TRP A 42 -0.83 -12.15 -6.64
C TRP A 42 0.13 -13.31 -6.93
N THR A 43 1.20 -13.40 -6.15
CA THR A 43 2.32 -14.34 -6.33
C THR A 43 2.62 -15.12 -5.05
N PRO A 44 1.63 -15.84 -4.46
CA PRO A 44 1.80 -16.46 -3.14
C PRO A 44 2.90 -17.54 -3.11
N THR A 45 3.28 -18.10 -4.25
CA THR A 45 4.41 -19.04 -4.36
C THR A 45 5.75 -18.33 -4.16
N GLU A 46 5.90 -17.11 -4.67
CA GLU A 46 7.10 -16.27 -4.49
C GLU A 46 7.25 -15.84 -3.03
N ASP A 47 6.15 -15.53 -2.36
CA ASP A 47 6.16 -15.11 -0.95
C ASP A 47 6.57 -16.23 0.00
N GLY A 48 6.38 -17.51 -0.39
CA GLY A 48 6.79 -18.67 0.39
C GLY A 48 6.22 -18.65 1.82
N ALA A 49 7.10 -18.68 2.81
CA ALA A 49 6.71 -18.63 4.23
C ALA A 49 6.07 -17.28 4.66
N TRP A 50 6.17 -16.24 3.83
CA TRP A 50 5.57 -14.92 4.06
C TRP A 50 4.21 -14.77 3.39
N ALA A 51 3.73 -15.78 2.66
CA ALA A 51 2.41 -15.75 2.03
C ALA A 51 1.32 -15.51 3.09
N PRO A 52 0.33 -14.64 2.82
CA PRO A 52 -0.62 -14.23 3.84
C PRO A 52 -1.57 -15.38 4.20
N GLY A 53 -1.84 -15.49 5.51
CA GLY A 53 -2.81 -16.43 6.06
C GLY A 53 -4.26 -16.10 5.69
N ALA A 54 -5.18 -17.01 5.99
CA ALA A 54 -6.56 -16.94 5.49
C ALA A 54 -7.33 -15.66 5.93
N ALA A 55 -7.14 -15.16 7.15
CA ALA A 55 -7.75 -13.90 7.59
C ALA A 55 -7.18 -12.67 6.87
N SER A 56 -5.88 -12.65 6.63
CA SER A 56 -5.21 -11.60 5.85
C SER A 56 -5.69 -11.62 4.39
N ARG A 57 -5.84 -12.81 3.78
CA ARG A 57 -6.42 -12.93 2.43
C ARG A 57 -7.88 -12.48 2.36
N TRP A 58 -8.69 -12.79 3.37
CA TRP A 58 -10.07 -12.28 3.45
C TRP A 58 -10.07 -10.75 3.47
N TRP A 59 -9.21 -10.14 4.28
CA TRP A 59 -9.07 -8.68 4.33
C TRP A 59 -8.63 -8.13 2.97
N LEU A 60 -7.54 -8.67 2.42
CA LEU A 60 -6.98 -8.31 1.12
C LEU A 60 -8.02 -8.34 0.00
N HIS A 61 -8.89 -9.34 -0.03
CA HIS A 61 -9.96 -9.43 -1.03
C HIS A 61 -10.84 -8.16 -1.03
N HIS A 62 -11.34 -7.79 0.14
CA HIS A 62 -12.21 -6.62 0.28
C HIS A 62 -11.44 -5.32 0.06
N SER A 63 -10.19 -5.23 0.50
CA SER A 63 -9.33 -4.06 0.24
C SER A 63 -9.06 -3.85 -1.24
N LEU A 64 -8.81 -4.92 -2.01
CA LEU A 64 -8.63 -4.84 -3.46
C LEU A 64 -9.92 -4.44 -4.18
N ALA A 65 -11.07 -4.91 -3.69
CA ALA A 65 -12.38 -4.48 -4.21
C ALA A 65 -12.60 -2.97 -3.99
N GLU A 66 -12.35 -2.48 -2.78
CA GLU A 66 -12.46 -1.05 -2.45
C GLU A 66 -11.45 -0.19 -3.23
N LEU A 67 -10.20 -0.65 -3.37
CA LEU A 67 -9.19 0.05 -4.17
C LEU A 67 -9.58 0.10 -5.65
N ALA A 68 -10.07 -1.01 -6.22
CA ALA A 68 -10.56 -1.04 -7.59
C ALA A 68 -11.72 -0.05 -7.80
N HIS A 69 -12.68 -0.04 -6.87
CA HIS A 69 -13.79 0.91 -6.90
C HIS A 69 -13.31 2.37 -6.83
N ALA A 70 -12.39 2.69 -5.92
CA ALA A 70 -11.82 4.03 -5.79
C ALA A 70 -11.09 4.48 -7.07
N LEU A 71 -10.33 3.58 -7.71
CA LEU A 71 -9.66 3.85 -8.99
C LEU A 71 -10.66 4.11 -10.12
N GLU A 72 -11.76 3.36 -10.17
CA GLU A 72 -12.85 3.58 -11.14
C GLU A 72 -13.51 4.95 -10.97
N GLN A 73 -13.74 5.40 -9.74
CA GLN A 73 -14.25 6.75 -9.46
C GLN A 73 -13.31 7.85 -9.98
N CYS A 74 -12.01 7.58 -10.03
CA CYS A 74 -11.00 8.48 -10.59
C CYS A 74 -10.82 8.31 -12.12
N GLY A 75 -11.62 7.48 -12.79
CA GLY A 75 -11.53 7.21 -14.23
C GLY A 75 -10.38 6.26 -14.63
N SER A 76 -9.89 5.45 -13.69
CA SER A 76 -8.83 4.46 -13.87
C SER A 76 -9.33 3.05 -13.57
N ARG A 77 -8.42 2.08 -13.50
CA ARG A 77 -8.73 0.67 -13.27
C ARG A 77 -7.58 -0.02 -12.53
N LEU A 78 -7.90 -0.92 -11.62
CA LEU A 78 -6.92 -1.85 -11.04
C LEU A 78 -6.80 -3.09 -11.94
N ILE A 79 -5.61 -3.38 -12.46
CA ILE A 79 -5.38 -4.64 -13.17
C ILE A 79 -4.85 -5.69 -12.19
N LEU A 80 -5.56 -6.81 -12.11
CA LEU A 80 -5.19 -7.94 -11.28
C LEU A 80 -4.43 -8.94 -12.14
N ARG A 81 -3.32 -9.44 -11.61
CA ARG A 81 -2.51 -10.50 -12.22
C ARG A 81 -2.23 -11.56 -11.20
N ARG A 82 -2.14 -12.81 -11.67
CA ARG A 82 -1.65 -13.94 -10.90
C ARG A 82 -0.46 -14.55 -11.65
N GLY A 83 0.59 -14.94 -10.94
CA GLY A 83 1.77 -15.53 -11.56
C GLY A 83 2.63 -16.30 -10.57
N ALA A 84 3.68 -16.96 -11.09
CA ALA A 84 4.66 -17.65 -10.25
C ALA A 84 5.62 -16.68 -9.56
N SER A 85 5.95 -15.55 -10.21
CA SER A 85 6.80 -14.49 -9.68
C SER A 85 6.29 -13.10 -10.07
N THR A 86 6.67 -12.08 -9.30
CA THR A 86 6.38 -10.69 -9.61
C THR A 86 7.03 -10.29 -10.93
N SER A 87 8.26 -10.75 -11.17
CA SER A 87 9.01 -10.45 -12.40
C SER A 87 8.31 -10.95 -13.66
N GLN A 88 7.70 -12.14 -13.63
CA GLN A 88 6.93 -12.68 -14.76
C GLN A 88 5.69 -11.83 -15.05
N VAL A 89 4.96 -11.46 -14.00
CA VAL A 89 3.77 -10.60 -14.10
C VAL A 89 4.14 -9.24 -14.71
N LEU A 90 5.22 -8.64 -14.20
CA LEU A 90 5.70 -7.34 -14.67
C LEU A 90 6.18 -7.39 -16.11
N ALA A 91 6.91 -8.42 -16.52
CA ALA A 91 7.35 -8.61 -17.90
C ALA A 91 6.16 -8.68 -18.89
N SER A 92 5.10 -9.41 -18.52
CA SER A 92 3.85 -9.46 -19.29
C SER A 92 3.22 -8.07 -19.45
N LEU A 93 3.11 -7.33 -18.34
CA LEU A 93 2.51 -5.99 -18.36
C LEU A 93 3.33 -5.00 -19.20
N VAL A 94 4.66 -5.04 -19.11
CA VAL A 94 5.55 -4.22 -19.94
C VAL A 94 5.34 -4.55 -21.42
N ALA A 95 5.24 -5.83 -21.78
CA ALA A 95 4.97 -6.24 -23.17
C ALA A 95 3.60 -5.79 -23.68
N GLU A 96 2.55 -5.85 -22.85
CA GLU A 96 1.18 -5.43 -23.21
C GLU A 96 1.03 -3.91 -23.33
N THR A 97 1.74 -3.15 -22.50
CA THR A 97 1.52 -1.70 -22.34
C THR A 97 2.61 -0.84 -22.98
N GLY A 98 3.78 -1.39 -23.25
CA GLY A 98 4.96 -0.63 -23.65
C GLY A 98 5.53 0.27 -22.54
N ALA A 99 5.14 0.04 -21.28
CA ALA A 99 5.54 0.88 -20.16
C ALA A 99 7.05 0.88 -19.94
N THR A 100 7.65 2.07 -19.77
CA THR A 100 9.08 2.23 -19.56
C THR A 100 9.46 2.48 -18.10
N ARG A 101 8.46 2.67 -17.23
CA ARG A 101 8.62 3.05 -15.83
C ARG A 101 7.73 2.22 -14.91
N LEU A 102 8.28 1.88 -13.75
CA LEU A 102 7.59 1.18 -12.68
C LEU A 102 7.70 2.01 -11.40
N TYR A 103 6.56 2.31 -10.78
CA TYR A 103 6.47 3.02 -9.51
C TYR A 103 5.93 2.07 -8.45
N PHE A 104 6.56 2.03 -7.28
CA PHE A 104 6.09 1.22 -6.16
C PHE A 104 6.54 1.82 -4.82
N ASN A 105 5.84 1.44 -3.75
CA ASN A 105 6.31 1.77 -2.41
C ASN A 105 7.13 0.59 -1.85
N ARG A 106 8.24 0.91 -1.18
CA ARG A 106 9.21 -0.06 -0.69
C ARG A 106 8.58 -1.01 0.33
N GLY A 107 8.93 -2.28 0.23
CA GLY A 107 8.70 -3.29 1.25
C GLY A 107 9.94 -3.49 2.13
N TYR A 108 9.74 -4.07 3.31
CA TYR A 108 10.80 -4.23 4.31
C TYR A 108 10.94 -5.67 4.80
N THR A 109 10.04 -6.56 4.39
CA THR A 109 10.16 -7.99 4.66
C THR A 109 11.16 -8.66 3.70
N PRO A 110 11.74 -9.82 4.07
CA PRO A 110 12.61 -10.57 3.18
C PRO A 110 11.97 -10.92 1.82
N ALA A 111 10.70 -11.36 1.81
CA ALA A 111 9.98 -11.68 0.59
C ALA A 111 9.84 -10.46 -0.32
N GLU A 112 9.44 -9.31 0.24
CA GLU A 112 9.26 -8.09 -0.54
C GLU A 112 10.56 -7.59 -1.18
N ARG A 113 11.67 -7.64 -0.43
CA ARG A 113 13.00 -7.29 -0.96
C ARG A 113 13.46 -8.26 -2.04
N SER A 114 13.12 -9.54 -1.92
CA SER A 114 13.40 -10.54 -2.96
C SER A 114 12.63 -10.24 -4.24
N SER A 115 11.33 -9.92 -4.15
CA SER A 115 10.54 -9.52 -5.32
C SER A 115 11.08 -8.23 -5.94
N GLU A 116 11.50 -7.24 -5.14
CA GLU A 116 12.13 -6.00 -5.61
C GLU A 116 13.49 -6.23 -6.30
N ALA A 117 14.30 -7.17 -5.82
CA ALA A 117 15.53 -7.54 -6.51
C ALA A 117 15.24 -8.26 -7.84
N SER A 118 14.18 -9.09 -7.89
CA SER A 118 13.83 -9.86 -9.08
C SER A 118 13.44 -9.01 -10.29
N ILE A 119 12.99 -7.77 -10.06
CA ILE A 119 12.58 -6.85 -11.13
C ILE A 119 13.75 -6.08 -11.77
N GLU A 120 14.95 -6.10 -11.18
CA GLU A 120 16.14 -5.43 -11.74
C GLU A 120 16.53 -5.97 -13.12
N HIS A 121 16.14 -7.21 -13.43
CA HIS A 121 16.40 -7.84 -14.73
C HIS A 121 15.39 -7.46 -15.82
N ILE A 122 14.38 -6.66 -15.49
CA ILE A 122 13.35 -6.22 -16.43
C ILE A 122 13.76 -4.86 -16.99
N GLN A 123 13.58 -4.66 -18.30
CA GLN A 123 13.91 -3.40 -18.98
C GLN A 123 12.90 -2.29 -18.67
N VAL A 124 12.76 -1.93 -17.40
CA VAL A 124 11.87 -0.89 -16.89
C VAL A 124 12.61 -0.05 -15.85
N ARG A 125 12.43 1.26 -15.88
CA ARG A 125 13.00 2.14 -14.86
C ARG A 125 12.18 2.04 -13.57
N ALA A 126 12.73 1.36 -12.57
CA ALA A 126 12.15 1.24 -11.24
C ALA A 126 12.33 2.51 -10.39
N ILE A 127 11.24 3.02 -9.81
CA ILE A 127 11.20 4.21 -8.96
C ILE A 127 10.46 3.85 -7.67
N SER A 128 11.19 3.79 -6.56
CA SER A 128 10.64 3.38 -5.26
C SER A 128 10.50 4.54 -4.28
N SER A 129 9.45 4.52 -3.46
CA SER A 129 9.17 5.56 -2.45
C SER A 129 8.86 5.00 -1.06
N ASN A 130 9.00 5.83 -0.02
CA ASN A 130 8.58 5.50 1.34
C ASN A 130 7.10 5.85 1.57
N ALA A 131 6.25 4.84 1.79
CA ALA A 131 4.83 5.03 2.13
C ALA A 131 4.40 4.40 3.46
N ARG A 132 5.26 3.59 4.07
CA ARG A 132 4.91 2.68 5.17
C ARG A 132 5.57 3.03 6.49
N LEU A 133 6.58 3.91 6.47
CA LEU A 133 7.31 4.35 7.64
C LEU A 133 7.29 5.87 7.74
N LEU A 134 7.40 6.38 8.97
CA LEU A 134 7.60 7.81 9.22
C LEU A 134 9.00 8.28 8.80
N VAL A 135 10.00 7.42 8.98
CA VAL A 135 11.42 7.66 8.66
C VAL A 135 12.01 6.36 8.14
N GLU A 136 12.86 6.42 7.11
CA GLU A 136 13.53 5.22 6.61
C GLU A 136 14.56 4.69 7.61
N PRO A 137 14.76 3.37 7.74
CA PRO A 137 15.77 2.82 8.63
C PRO A 137 17.19 3.36 8.36
N SER A 138 17.50 3.73 7.11
CA SER A 138 18.76 4.34 6.70
C SER A 138 18.91 5.82 7.10
N GLU A 139 17.82 6.51 7.40
CA GLU A 139 17.79 7.94 7.76
C GLU A 139 17.87 8.18 9.27
N VAL A 140 17.62 7.12 10.07
CA VAL A 140 17.59 7.19 11.53
C VAL A 140 18.95 7.59 12.13
N ARG A 141 20.06 7.32 11.43
CA ARG A 141 21.42 7.62 11.89
C ARG A 141 22.36 8.00 10.75
N ARG A 142 23.54 8.51 11.13
CA ARG A 142 24.66 8.71 10.20
C ARG A 142 25.21 7.36 9.71
N GLN A 143 25.72 7.37 8.48
CA GLN A 143 26.38 6.22 7.89
C GLN A 143 27.55 5.75 8.78
N GLY A 144 27.56 4.46 9.14
CA GLY A 144 28.61 3.84 9.95
C GLY A 144 28.29 3.68 11.44
N GLU A 145 27.20 4.27 11.94
CA GLU A 145 26.75 4.02 13.32
C GLU A 145 25.97 2.70 13.44
N ALA A 146 26.18 1.97 14.54
CA ALA A 146 25.44 0.74 14.82
C ALA A 146 23.93 1.03 15.00
N PRO A 147 22.99 0.14 14.62
CA PRO A 147 21.55 0.36 14.79
C PRO A 147 21.11 0.41 16.26
N PHE A 148 19.95 1.02 16.54
CA PHE A 148 19.41 1.06 17.90
C PHE A 148 18.95 -0.33 18.32
N ARG A 149 19.30 -0.74 19.55
CA ARG A 149 18.85 -2.00 20.16
C ARG A 149 17.76 -1.80 21.22
N VAL A 150 17.47 -0.56 21.58
CA VAL A 150 16.48 -0.19 22.61
C VAL A 150 15.49 0.81 22.01
N PHE A 151 14.20 0.49 22.08
CA PHE A 151 13.13 1.32 21.51
C PHE A 151 13.14 2.75 22.07
N SER A 152 13.24 2.93 23.39
CA SER A 152 13.23 4.26 24.01
C SER A 152 14.41 5.14 23.61
N ALA A 153 15.55 4.56 23.22
CA ALA A 153 16.69 5.32 22.68
C ALA A 153 16.44 5.74 21.22
N PHE A 154 15.92 4.81 20.41
CA PHE A 154 15.46 5.09 19.05
C PHE A 154 14.42 6.22 19.04
N TRP A 155 13.34 6.08 19.81
CA TRP A 155 12.24 7.03 19.83
C TRP A 155 12.69 8.44 20.21
N ARG A 156 13.42 8.59 21.32
CA ARG A 156 13.93 9.89 21.78
C ARG A 156 14.86 10.56 20.78
N SER A 157 15.65 9.77 20.03
CA SER A 157 16.59 10.30 19.04
C SER A 157 15.92 10.67 17.72
N THR A 158 14.85 9.97 17.33
CA THR A 158 14.26 10.09 15.98
C THR A 158 13.01 10.96 15.97
N ALA A 159 12.14 10.85 16.98
CA ALA A 159 10.85 11.54 17.01
C ALA A 159 10.94 13.06 16.78
N PRO A 160 11.92 13.81 17.34
CA PRO A 160 12.03 15.25 17.12
C PRO A 160 12.27 15.67 15.65
N TYR A 161 12.75 14.75 14.81
CA TYR A 161 13.09 15.03 13.42
C TYR A 161 12.08 14.47 12.42
N ILE A 162 11.01 13.82 12.89
CA ILE A 162 9.96 13.30 12.02
C ILE A 162 9.16 14.49 11.50
N PRO A 163 9.16 14.75 10.18
CA PRO A 163 8.40 15.87 9.64
C PRO A 163 6.90 15.60 9.77
N VAL A 164 6.19 16.59 10.30
CA VAL A 164 4.73 16.66 10.17
C VAL A 164 4.42 17.24 8.79
N ALA A 165 4.43 16.39 7.78
CA ALA A 165 4.04 16.78 6.42
C ALA A 165 2.52 16.61 6.26
N THR A 166 1.85 17.62 5.69
CA THR A 166 0.43 17.51 5.33
C THR A 166 0.25 16.36 4.34
N PRO A 167 -0.57 15.35 4.68
CA PRO A 167 -0.84 14.24 3.77
C PRO A 167 -1.48 14.74 2.47
N ARG A 168 -1.05 14.17 1.34
CA ARG A 168 -1.65 14.53 0.04
C ARG A 168 -3.05 13.93 -0.09
N PRO A 169 -4.03 14.69 -0.61
CA PRO A 169 -5.36 14.14 -0.89
C PRO A 169 -5.30 13.07 -1.98
N ALA A 170 -6.32 12.23 -2.06
CA ALA A 170 -6.51 11.32 -3.19
C ALA A 170 -6.68 12.13 -4.49
N PRO A 171 -6.13 11.65 -5.63
CA PRO A 171 -6.27 12.33 -6.91
C PRO A 171 -7.72 12.31 -7.41
N GLY A 172 -8.22 13.43 -7.91
CA GLY A 172 -9.57 13.49 -8.50
C GLY A 172 -9.71 12.83 -9.87
N ARG A 173 -8.59 12.61 -10.58
CA ARG A 173 -8.55 11.92 -11.88
C ARG A 173 -7.22 11.21 -12.06
N ILE A 174 -7.26 10.00 -12.60
CA ILE A 174 -6.09 9.19 -12.96
C ILE A 174 -6.22 8.84 -14.44
N ALA A 175 -5.39 9.43 -15.29
CA ALA A 175 -5.42 9.16 -16.72
C ALA A 175 -4.77 7.80 -17.02
N GLY A 176 -5.51 6.91 -17.67
CA GLY A 176 -4.99 5.62 -18.16
C GLY A 176 -4.84 5.59 -19.69
N PRO A 177 -4.25 4.51 -20.23
CA PRO A 177 -4.18 4.28 -21.67
C PRO A 177 -5.58 4.04 -22.27
N LEU A 178 -5.73 4.27 -23.59
CA LEU A 178 -6.96 3.94 -24.31
C LEU A 178 -7.21 2.42 -24.31
N ASN A 179 -6.16 1.64 -24.53
CA ASN A 179 -6.19 0.19 -24.48
C ASN A 179 -5.61 -0.27 -23.14
N TRP A 180 -6.49 -0.73 -22.24
CA TRP A 180 -6.06 -1.33 -20.99
C TRP A 180 -5.53 -2.75 -21.22
N PRO A 181 -4.48 -3.17 -20.50
CA PRO A 181 -4.04 -4.56 -20.55
C PRO A 181 -5.14 -5.49 -19.99
N GLY A 182 -4.97 -6.79 -20.17
CA GLY A 182 -5.90 -7.80 -19.62
C GLY A 182 -6.06 -7.64 -18.10
N SER A 183 -7.00 -8.34 -17.47
CA SER A 183 -7.07 -8.42 -16.00
C SER A 183 -7.76 -9.69 -15.58
N GLU A 184 -7.25 -10.31 -14.52
CA GLU A 184 -7.97 -11.35 -13.80
C GLU A 184 -9.20 -10.75 -13.09
N SER A 185 -10.18 -11.60 -12.81
CA SER A 185 -11.25 -11.26 -11.86
C SER A 185 -10.72 -11.39 -10.43
N LEU A 186 -11.30 -10.62 -9.51
CA LEU A 186 -10.95 -10.72 -8.10
C LEU A 186 -11.26 -12.12 -7.52
N GLN A 187 -12.31 -12.76 -8.01
CA GLN A 187 -12.70 -14.12 -7.64
C GLN A 187 -11.63 -15.14 -8.07
N ALA A 188 -11.00 -14.97 -9.24
CA ALA A 188 -9.95 -15.86 -9.73
C ALA A 188 -8.68 -15.86 -8.86
N LEU A 189 -8.48 -14.85 -8.01
CA LEU A 189 -7.38 -14.83 -7.05
C LEU A 189 -7.57 -15.85 -5.91
N GLY A 190 -8.81 -16.30 -5.65
CA GLY A 190 -9.10 -17.34 -4.66
C GLY A 190 -8.76 -16.94 -3.22
N LEU A 191 -8.97 -15.66 -2.88
CA LEU A 191 -8.58 -15.08 -1.59
C LEU A 191 -9.56 -15.39 -0.43
N LEU A 192 -10.84 -15.59 -0.76
CA LEU A 192 -11.88 -15.85 0.23
C LEU A 192 -11.82 -17.29 0.76
N PRO A 193 -12.15 -17.52 2.04
CA PRO A 193 -12.07 -18.84 2.65
C PRO A 193 -13.17 -19.79 2.14
N VAL A 194 -12.80 -21.06 2.03
CA VAL A 194 -13.71 -22.18 1.77
C VAL A 194 -13.38 -23.29 2.79
N PRO A 195 -14.29 -23.65 3.72
CA PRO A 195 -15.63 -23.09 3.94
C PRO A 195 -15.61 -21.64 4.46
N ASP A 196 -16.72 -20.91 4.29
CA ASP A 196 -16.86 -19.52 4.73
C ASP A 196 -17.00 -19.41 6.27
N TRP A 197 -15.87 -19.29 6.95
CA TRP A 197 -15.80 -19.03 8.39
C TRP A 197 -15.78 -17.54 8.74
N ALA A 198 -15.79 -16.63 7.75
CA ALA A 198 -15.48 -15.21 7.95
C ALA A 198 -16.68 -14.35 8.40
N ALA A 199 -17.76 -14.96 8.89
CA ALA A 199 -18.97 -14.25 9.32
C ALA A 199 -18.69 -13.20 10.41
N GLY A 200 -17.92 -13.56 11.43
CA GLY A 200 -17.53 -12.62 12.49
C GLY A 200 -16.60 -11.50 12.02
N LEU A 201 -15.78 -11.75 11.00
CA LEU A 201 -14.97 -10.69 10.38
C LEU A 201 -15.86 -9.70 9.62
N ARG A 202 -16.81 -10.22 8.81
CA ARG A 202 -17.78 -9.41 8.06
C ARG A 202 -18.66 -8.55 8.97
N SER A 203 -19.03 -9.03 10.15
CA SER A 203 -19.83 -8.24 11.11
C SER A 203 -19.02 -7.16 11.83
N THR A 204 -17.71 -7.36 11.97
CA THR A 204 -16.85 -6.53 12.83
C THR A 204 -16.03 -5.51 12.05
N TRP A 205 -15.65 -5.83 10.82
CA TRP A 205 -14.67 -5.09 10.05
C TRP A 205 -15.18 -4.72 8.66
N ARG A 206 -14.73 -3.57 8.19
CA ARG A 206 -14.88 -3.11 6.81
C ARG A 206 -13.49 -2.76 6.28
N PRO A 207 -12.84 -3.61 5.49
CA PRO A 207 -11.57 -3.29 4.86
C PRO A 207 -11.70 -2.11 3.88
N GLY A 208 -10.59 -1.41 3.62
CA GLY A 208 -10.48 -0.36 2.62
C GLY A 208 -10.21 1.04 3.19
N GLU A 209 -9.61 1.89 2.36
CA GLU A 209 -9.22 3.27 2.70
C GLU A 209 -10.34 4.12 3.33
N PRO A 210 -11.60 4.12 2.81
CA PRO A 210 -12.67 4.91 3.44
C PRO A 210 -12.98 4.48 4.88
N ALA A 211 -12.88 3.18 5.19
CA ALA A 211 -13.10 2.68 6.53
C ALA A 211 -11.89 2.95 7.44
N ALA A 212 -10.67 2.91 6.90
CA ALA A 212 -9.45 3.30 7.61
C ALA A 212 -9.51 4.75 8.09
N LEU A 213 -9.92 5.67 7.21
CA LEU A 213 -10.05 7.10 7.53
C LEU A 213 -11.12 7.36 8.59
N ARG A 214 -12.29 6.72 8.48
CA ARG A 214 -13.34 6.81 9.52
C ARG A 214 -12.88 6.24 10.87
N ALA A 215 -12.10 5.16 10.86
CA ALA A 215 -11.54 4.59 12.08
C ALA A 215 -10.53 5.54 12.73
N LEU A 216 -9.72 6.23 11.91
CA LEU A 216 -8.79 7.27 12.40
C LEU A 216 -9.56 8.46 12.98
N GLU A 217 -10.53 9.02 12.26
CA GLU A 217 -11.39 10.11 12.74
C GLU A 217 -12.06 9.75 14.08
N HIS A 218 -12.70 8.59 14.16
CA HIS A 218 -13.31 8.12 15.40
C HIS A 218 -12.29 8.00 16.55
N PHE A 219 -11.09 7.49 16.27
CA PHE A 219 -10.05 7.43 17.28
C PHE A 219 -9.66 8.81 17.79
N LEU A 220 -9.37 9.75 16.89
CA LEU A 220 -8.96 11.11 17.24
C LEU A 220 -10.04 11.85 18.06
N ASP A 221 -11.30 11.75 17.63
CA ASP A 221 -12.39 12.51 18.24
C ASP A 221 -12.89 11.89 19.56
N SER A 222 -12.88 10.56 19.68
CA SER A 222 -13.62 9.85 20.74
C SER A 222 -12.77 8.98 21.66
N ALA A 223 -11.75 8.30 21.13
CA ALA A 223 -10.95 7.32 21.89
C ALA A 223 -9.61 7.88 22.39
N LEU A 224 -8.99 8.80 21.65
CA LEU A 224 -7.69 9.40 21.99
C LEU A 224 -7.66 10.05 23.38
N PRO A 225 -8.67 10.84 23.82
CA PRO A 225 -8.68 11.41 25.16
C PRO A 225 -8.68 10.35 26.28
N ARG A 226 -9.17 9.13 25.97
CA ARG A 226 -9.28 8.00 26.89
C ARG A 226 -8.15 6.97 26.70
N TYR A 227 -7.32 7.11 25.66
CA TYR A 227 -6.33 6.11 25.28
C TYR A 227 -5.33 5.81 26.41
N GLN A 228 -4.72 6.84 27.01
CA GLN A 228 -3.71 6.62 28.05
C GLN A 228 -4.24 5.89 29.28
N PRO A 229 -5.39 6.26 29.89
CA PRO A 229 -5.91 5.56 31.05
C PRO A 229 -6.60 4.22 30.73
N GLU A 230 -7.13 4.01 29.51
CA GLU A 230 -7.97 2.84 29.22
C GLU A 230 -7.36 1.80 28.26
N ARG A 231 -6.23 2.07 27.58
CA ARG A 231 -5.64 1.12 26.60
C ARG A 231 -5.23 -0.24 27.18
N ASP A 232 -5.00 -0.30 28.49
CA ASP A 232 -4.61 -1.53 29.20
C ASP A 232 -5.84 -2.34 29.67
N LEU A 233 -7.07 -1.84 29.40
CA LEU A 233 -8.34 -2.48 29.74
C LEU A 233 -8.95 -3.13 28.49
N PRO A 234 -8.88 -4.47 28.35
CA PRO A 234 -9.27 -5.16 27.11
C PRO A 234 -10.77 -5.14 26.81
N ASP A 235 -11.62 -4.84 27.79
CA ASP A 235 -13.07 -4.67 27.63
C ASP A 235 -13.45 -3.26 27.15
N ARG A 236 -12.48 -2.33 27.04
CA ARG A 236 -12.70 -0.94 26.64
C ARG A 236 -12.32 -0.72 25.19
N ASP A 237 -13.23 -0.08 24.46
CA ASP A 237 -12.94 0.43 23.12
C ASP A 237 -12.19 1.76 23.23
N ALA A 238 -10.92 1.66 23.63
CA ALA A 238 -10.03 2.78 23.90
C ALA A 238 -8.82 2.82 22.95
N THR A 239 -8.53 1.74 22.23
CA THR A 239 -7.45 1.70 21.23
C THR A 239 -7.98 2.11 19.85
N SER A 240 -7.08 2.47 18.92
CA SER A 240 -7.49 2.99 17.61
C SER A 240 -8.08 1.95 16.67
N ARG A 241 -7.83 0.65 16.92
CA ARG A 241 -8.19 -0.45 16.01
C ARG A 241 -7.63 -0.27 14.58
N LEU A 242 -6.57 0.53 14.41
CA LEU A 242 -5.96 0.84 13.11
C LEU A 242 -4.97 -0.22 12.60
N SER A 243 -4.64 -1.23 13.40
CA SER A 243 -3.59 -2.21 13.05
C SER A 243 -3.78 -2.91 11.70
N PRO A 244 -4.97 -3.45 11.33
CA PRO A 244 -5.12 -4.06 10.01
C PRO A 244 -5.06 -3.01 8.89
N TYR A 245 -5.65 -1.84 9.08
CA TYR A 245 -5.61 -0.75 8.09
C TYR A 245 -4.18 -0.25 7.82
N LEU A 246 -3.34 -0.13 8.86
CA LEU A 246 -1.91 0.19 8.74
C LEU A 246 -1.13 -0.93 8.04
N HIS A 247 -1.44 -2.20 8.36
CA HIS A 247 -0.79 -3.35 7.73
C HIS A 247 -1.04 -3.41 6.22
N PHE A 248 -2.28 -3.18 5.78
CA PHE A 248 -2.64 -3.13 4.36
C PHE A 248 -2.36 -1.77 3.70
N GLY A 249 -1.95 -0.77 4.49
CA GLY A 249 -1.65 0.57 4.04
C GLY A 249 -2.84 1.34 3.50
N GLU A 250 -4.04 1.03 4.01
CA GLU A 250 -5.30 1.72 3.74
C GLU A 250 -5.34 3.10 4.42
N VAL A 251 -4.50 3.28 5.44
CA VAL A 251 -4.09 4.57 5.98
C VAL A 251 -2.58 4.52 6.23
N GLY A 252 -1.86 5.58 5.85
CA GLY A 252 -0.43 5.69 6.07
C GLY A 252 -0.07 6.18 7.48
N PRO A 253 1.11 5.83 8.02
CA PRO A 253 1.53 6.33 9.34
C PRO A 253 1.67 7.86 9.38
N ARG A 254 2.00 8.51 8.26
CA ARG A 254 2.05 9.98 8.17
C ARG A 254 0.67 10.61 8.34
N GLN A 255 -0.39 10.00 7.80
CA GLN A 255 -1.76 10.45 8.02
C GLN A 255 -2.15 10.37 9.49
N VAL A 256 -1.81 9.26 10.16
CA VAL A 256 -2.04 9.10 11.60
C VAL A 256 -1.23 10.14 12.39
N TRP A 257 0.06 10.31 12.09
CA TRP A 257 0.93 11.25 12.78
C TRP A 257 0.48 12.71 12.63
N PHE A 258 0.02 13.08 11.44
CA PHE A 258 -0.53 14.40 11.16
C PHE A 258 -1.82 14.66 11.95
N GLY A 259 -2.72 13.68 12.05
CA GLY A 259 -3.96 13.82 12.81
C GLY A 259 -3.79 13.90 14.33
N LEU A 260 -2.61 13.55 14.86
CA LEU A 260 -2.30 13.63 16.30
C LEU A 260 -1.73 15.00 16.73
N GLN A 261 -1.55 15.93 15.80
CA GLN A 261 -1.11 17.30 16.09
C GLN A 261 -2.32 18.16 16.48
#